data_AF-A0A455SE63-F1
#
_entry.id   AF-A0A455SE63-F1
#
_cell.length_a   1.000
_cell.length_b   1.000
_cell.length_c   1.000
_cell.angle_alpha   90.00
_cell.angle_beta   90.00
_cell.angle_gamma   90.00
#
_symmetry.space_group_name_H-M   'P 1'
#
loop_
_entity.id
_entity.type
_entity.pdbx_description
1 polymer ?
#
loop_
_entity_poly.entity_id
_entity_poly.type
_entity_poly.pdbx_seq_one_letter_code
_entity_poly.pdbx_strand_id
1 'polypeptide(L)'
;MEDHATEGGNNLPHNPQEEPGALAPDEEVISQQTVQFLDDSLLVLLTASDRLYISLPNLCAALTLNARGQLQRIQRTPGLVEGLRLLPARTRGGTQRLNCLWLEKLPAWLSGLHLRGTKQASRAKIKQYRDQGVTEITRLFYAAESPALPMLPIQGTLPFPATETVIESSIETMMTLDPTLTTLPTVTPDQQELRALMTQLPYIPTSESLVTTSYQEDRAIREATLARKVEWEEEPEFQRMRYIASNKLHVYFGDPDHPLELNEALERIRSLGESTILTARILLGLWNIRRCERQLAKDGSAAIRVDEILEWRGVQKHSRTYSLSEKRFSDGFQWKHKQQVFLDVKLLEHCYLRGHHTVIVRGRAQRFRINGPYLRVTSVEKVKTGEQSEIVGYFIAPGAWINTYEEHGNIFFAEIDRRVFQLNPQNDQLALRIALFLTEHWRQHARTGQYAHPMVMRDLLTASMIPIDTRHLTNRFVPRVEAALMKLLEQGVVGEVSLLTPIDKQKAHWGRDWLASEWRILPPSSLISRYLDSIQSELPEGRRRRTSY
;
A
#
# COMPACT_ATOMS: atom_id res chain seq x y z
N MET A 1 -61.04 -65.67 27.83
CA MET A 1 -59.99 -65.55 26.80
C MET A 1 -59.08 -64.42 27.25
N GLU A 2 -57.79 -64.70 27.36
CA GLU A 2 -56.64 -63.89 26.86
C GLU A 2 -56.70 -62.35 27.00
N ASP A 3 -55.65 -61.65 27.44
CA ASP A 3 -54.39 -62.10 28.07
C ASP A 3 -53.71 -60.91 28.81
N HIS A 4 -52.55 -61.15 29.44
CA HIS A 4 -51.74 -60.20 30.20
C HIS A 4 -51.29 -58.93 29.42
N ALA A 5 -51.17 -57.78 30.12
CA ALA A 5 -49.86 -57.18 30.50
C ALA A 5 -49.95 -55.75 31.10
N THR A 6 -48.94 -55.40 31.89
CA THR A 6 -48.76 -54.17 32.69
C THR A 6 -47.98 -53.04 31.99
N GLU A 7 -47.79 -51.94 32.75
CA GLU A 7 -46.90 -50.79 32.52
C GLU A 7 -47.48 -49.63 31.67
N GLY A 8 -47.28 -48.36 31.98
CA GLY A 8 -46.48 -47.77 33.06
C GLY A 8 -45.64 -46.59 32.55
N GLY A 9 -46.25 -45.44 32.27
CA GLY A 9 -45.53 -44.31 31.67
C GLY A 9 -46.19 -42.95 31.88
N ASN A 10 -45.67 -42.17 32.83
CA ASN A 10 -46.07 -40.79 33.08
C ASN A 10 -45.47 -39.87 32.00
N ASN A 11 -46.24 -39.54 30.96
CA ASN A 11 -45.81 -38.55 29.96
C ASN A 11 -46.04 -37.12 30.48
N LEU A 12 -44.98 -36.52 31.01
CA LEU A 12 -44.82 -35.07 31.05
C LEU A 12 -44.92 -34.51 29.62
N PRO A 13 -45.57 -33.35 29.39
CA PRO A 13 -45.48 -32.68 28.09
C PRO A 13 -44.02 -32.33 27.80
N HIS A 14 -43.51 -32.87 26.70
CA HIS A 14 -42.14 -32.70 26.27
C HIS A 14 -41.88 -31.22 25.96
N ASN A 15 -41.07 -30.57 26.79
CA ASN A 15 -40.57 -29.23 26.52
C ASN A 15 -39.79 -29.28 25.19
N PRO A 16 -40.21 -28.58 24.11
CA PRO A 16 -39.46 -28.57 22.87
C PRO A 16 -38.10 -27.94 23.19
N GLN A 17 -37.05 -28.76 23.16
CA GLN A 17 -35.69 -28.27 23.36
C GLN A 17 -35.42 -27.22 22.31
N GLU A 18 -34.99 -26.03 22.73
CA GLU A 18 -34.45 -25.02 21.84
C GLU A 18 -33.36 -25.67 20.99
N GLU A 19 -33.57 -25.74 19.67
CA GLU A 19 -32.55 -26.26 18.77
C GLU A 19 -31.29 -25.39 18.94
N PRO A 20 -30.11 -25.99 19.15
CA PRO A 20 -28.91 -25.23 19.48
C PRO A 20 -28.38 -24.47 18.26
N GLY A 21 -28.88 -23.24 18.09
CA GLY A 21 -28.35 -22.19 17.23
C GLY A 21 -28.25 -22.58 15.75
N ALA A 22 -29.25 -22.20 14.97
CA ALA A 22 -29.21 -22.29 13.51
C ALA A 22 -27.85 -21.79 12.96
N LEU A 23 -27.06 -22.70 12.39
CA LEU A 23 -25.78 -22.33 11.81
C LEU A 23 -26.03 -21.32 10.67
N ALA A 24 -25.20 -20.28 10.65
CA ALA A 24 -25.09 -19.35 9.53
C ALA A 24 -24.91 -20.12 8.20
N PRO A 25 -25.38 -19.55 7.07
CA PRO A 25 -25.48 -20.27 5.79
C PRO A 25 -24.22 -21.04 5.41
N ASP A 26 -24.42 -22.25 4.86
CA ASP A 26 -23.35 -23.18 4.49
C ASP A 26 -22.29 -22.50 3.60
N GLU A 27 -21.12 -22.23 4.16
CA GLU A 27 -19.99 -21.63 3.43
C GLU A 27 -19.34 -22.68 2.51
N GLU A 28 -19.35 -22.43 1.20
CA GLU A 28 -18.72 -23.30 0.22
C GLU A 28 -17.18 -23.22 0.31
N VAL A 29 -16.51 -24.38 0.33
CA VAL A 29 -15.05 -24.48 0.35
C VAL A 29 -14.51 -24.47 -1.08
N ILE A 30 -13.70 -23.45 -1.41
CA ILE A 30 -13.13 -23.26 -2.75
C ILE A 30 -11.68 -23.77 -2.88
N SER A 31 -10.92 -23.78 -1.78
CA SER A 31 -9.56 -24.33 -1.72
C SER A 31 -9.33 -24.98 -0.35
N GLN A 32 -8.47 -25.99 -0.28
CA GLN A 32 -8.03 -26.60 0.99
C GLN A 32 -6.61 -27.12 0.89
N GLN A 33 -5.85 -26.93 1.96
CA GLN A 33 -4.45 -27.33 2.02
C GLN A 33 -4.04 -27.76 3.44
N THR A 34 -3.08 -28.69 3.52
CA THR A 34 -2.29 -28.91 4.74
C THR A 34 -1.06 -28.00 4.74
N VAL A 35 -0.94 -27.14 5.75
CA VAL A 35 0.25 -26.30 5.99
C VAL A 35 1.08 -26.85 7.15
N GLN A 36 2.38 -26.58 7.18
CA GLN A 36 3.27 -26.98 8.28
C GLN A 36 3.62 -25.76 9.13
N PHE A 37 3.21 -25.75 10.40
CA PHE A 37 3.49 -24.66 11.34
C PHE A 37 3.92 -25.23 12.68
N LEU A 38 5.10 -24.82 13.18
CA LEU A 38 5.71 -25.32 14.43
C LEU A 38 5.76 -26.86 14.51
N ASP A 39 6.17 -27.48 13.40
CA ASP A 39 6.22 -28.93 13.15
C ASP A 39 4.85 -29.65 13.13
N ASP A 40 3.74 -28.93 13.17
CA ASP A 40 2.38 -29.49 13.06
C ASP A 40 1.77 -29.34 11.66
N SER A 41 1.11 -30.41 11.21
CA SER A 41 0.34 -30.43 9.96
C SER A 41 -1.11 -29.97 10.17
N LEU A 42 -1.38 -28.71 9.84
CA LEU A 42 -2.68 -28.06 10.02
C LEU A 42 -3.47 -28.07 8.71
N LEU A 43 -4.70 -28.60 8.75
CA LEU A 43 -5.63 -28.50 7.63
C LEU A 43 -6.35 -27.15 7.67
N VAL A 44 -6.19 -26.38 6.59
CA VAL A 44 -6.76 -25.05 6.39
C VAL A 44 -7.63 -25.07 5.13
N LEU A 45 -8.75 -24.36 5.18
CA LEU A 45 -9.75 -24.29 4.12
C LEU A 45 -10.05 -22.82 3.81
N LEU A 46 -10.12 -22.46 2.53
CA LEU A 46 -10.58 -21.16 2.07
C LEU A 46 -12.03 -21.30 1.61
N THR A 47 -12.94 -20.47 2.14
CA THR A 47 -14.35 -20.44 1.71
C THR A 47 -14.59 -19.38 0.62
N ALA A 48 -15.71 -19.51 -0.11
CA ALA A 48 -16.12 -18.57 -1.15
C ALA A 48 -16.30 -17.12 -0.65
N SER A 49 -16.40 -16.93 0.66
CA SER A 49 -16.42 -15.63 1.36
C SER A 49 -15.02 -15.05 1.64
N ASP A 50 -13.96 -15.61 1.04
CA ASP A 50 -12.55 -15.21 1.22
C ASP A 50 -12.07 -15.28 2.68
N ARG A 51 -12.49 -16.33 3.39
CA ARG A 51 -12.13 -16.58 4.79
C ARG A 51 -11.37 -17.89 4.94
N LEU A 52 -10.24 -17.83 5.67
CA LEU A 52 -9.49 -19.01 6.07
C LEU A 52 -10.08 -19.62 7.35
N TYR A 53 -10.34 -20.93 7.30
CA TYR A 53 -10.81 -21.73 8.40
C TYR A 53 -9.81 -22.83 8.71
N ILE A 54 -9.48 -23.02 9.99
CA ILE A 54 -8.59 -24.08 10.45
C ILE A 54 -9.41 -25.23 11.07
N SER A 55 -9.07 -26.47 10.71
CA SER A 55 -9.62 -27.69 11.30
C SER A 55 -9.39 -27.71 12.82
N LEU A 56 -10.47 -27.58 13.61
CA LEU A 56 -10.40 -27.62 15.07
C LEU A 56 -9.84 -28.95 15.60
N PRO A 57 -10.16 -30.13 15.01
CA PRO A 57 -9.50 -31.39 15.36
C PRO A 57 -7.98 -31.38 15.16
N ASN A 58 -7.47 -30.89 14.01
CA ASN A 58 -6.02 -30.82 13.75
C ASN A 58 -5.33 -29.88 14.75
N LEU A 59 -5.92 -28.71 14.95
CA LEU A 59 -5.41 -27.68 15.86
C LEU A 59 -5.39 -28.15 17.33
N CYS A 60 -6.41 -28.89 17.76
CA CYS A 60 -6.43 -29.49 19.09
C CYS A 60 -5.39 -30.60 19.24
N ALA A 61 -5.16 -31.42 18.20
CA ALA A 61 -4.10 -32.44 18.22
C ALA A 61 -2.70 -31.79 18.34
N ALA A 62 -2.41 -30.80 17.50
CA ALA A 62 -1.17 -30.02 17.49
C ALA A 62 -0.83 -29.39 18.86
N LEU A 63 -1.86 -28.89 19.56
CA LEU A 63 -1.74 -28.23 20.86
C LEU A 63 -1.95 -29.17 22.06
N THR A 64 -2.13 -30.48 21.84
CA THR A 64 -2.42 -31.49 22.88
C THR A 64 -3.67 -31.18 23.74
N LEU A 65 -4.72 -30.66 23.10
CA LEU A 65 -5.99 -30.27 23.71
C LEU A 65 -7.12 -31.27 23.42
N ASN A 66 -8.10 -31.38 24.33
CA ASN A 66 -9.30 -32.19 24.11
C ASN A 66 -10.27 -31.50 23.13
N ALA A 67 -10.34 -32.00 21.89
CA ALA A 67 -11.17 -31.41 20.82
C ALA A 67 -12.67 -31.28 21.18
N ARG A 68 -13.26 -32.28 21.86
CA ARG A 68 -14.68 -32.26 22.24
C ARG A 68 -14.96 -31.19 23.30
N GLY A 69 -14.08 -31.07 24.30
CA GLY A 69 -14.17 -30.02 25.32
C GLY A 69 -13.96 -28.61 24.75
N GLN A 70 -13.06 -28.46 23.78
CA GLN A 70 -12.83 -27.18 23.11
C GLN A 70 -13.99 -26.77 22.20
N LEU A 71 -14.61 -27.72 21.49
CA LEU A 71 -15.81 -27.47 20.69
C LEU A 71 -16.97 -26.96 21.57
N GLN A 72 -17.29 -27.67 22.66
CA GLN A 72 -18.34 -27.24 23.61
C GLN A 72 -18.06 -25.86 24.23
N ARG A 73 -16.79 -25.53 24.46
CA ARG A 73 -16.36 -24.24 24.98
C ARG A 73 -16.51 -23.11 23.96
N ILE A 74 -16.14 -23.35 22.70
CA ILE A 74 -16.36 -22.41 21.59
C ILE A 74 -17.87 -22.13 21.44
N GLN A 75 -18.70 -23.17 21.40
CA GLN A 75 -20.16 -23.05 21.29
C GLN A 75 -20.80 -22.24 22.43
N ARG A 76 -20.24 -22.29 23.64
CA ARG A 76 -20.70 -21.50 24.81
C ARG A 76 -20.11 -20.08 24.89
N THR A 77 -19.25 -19.68 23.96
CA THR A 77 -18.59 -18.37 23.97
C THR A 77 -19.13 -17.53 22.81
N PRO A 78 -19.98 -16.50 23.05
CA PRO A 78 -20.66 -15.76 21.98
C PRO A 78 -19.73 -15.26 20.86
N GLY A 79 -18.61 -14.63 21.21
CA GLY A 79 -17.64 -14.13 20.21
C GLY A 79 -16.81 -15.21 19.50
N LEU A 80 -16.89 -16.49 19.89
CA LEU A 80 -16.20 -17.59 19.19
C LEU A 80 -17.14 -18.47 18.38
N VAL A 81 -18.39 -18.68 18.83
CA VAL A 81 -19.38 -19.49 18.09
C VAL A 81 -19.72 -18.86 16.73
N GLU A 82 -19.71 -17.52 16.64
CA GLU A 82 -19.80 -16.77 15.36
C GLU A 82 -18.81 -17.25 14.29
N GLY A 83 -17.60 -17.65 14.70
CA GLY A 83 -16.52 -18.11 13.83
C GLY A 83 -16.43 -19.63 13.68
N LEU A 84 -17.34 -20.40 14.29
CA LEU A 84 -17.37 -21.85 14.15
C LEU A 84 -18.24 -22.26 12.94
N ARG A 85 -17.72 -23.09 12.04
CA ARG A 85 -18.45 -23.65 10.90
C ARG A 85 -18.23 -25.15 10.78
N LEU A 86 -19.19 -25.84 10.16
CA LEU A 86 -19.09 -27.26 9.83
C LEU A 86 -18.83 -27.42 8.33
N LEU A 87 -17.55 -27.42 7.94
CA LEU A 87 -17.15 -27.34 6.53
C LEU A 87 -16.84 -28.73 5.93
N PRO A 88 -17.18 -28.98 4.64
CA PRO A 88 -16.78 -30.21 3.95
C PRO A 88 -15.28 -30.17 3.63
N ALA A 89 -14.55 -31.19 4.09
CA ALA A 89 -13.11 -31.32 3.92
C ALA A 89 -12.74 -32.70 3.35
N ARG A 90 -11.89 -32.76 2.33
CA ARG A 90 -11.29 -34.00 1.83
C ARG A 90 -10.20 -34.43 2.81
N THR A 91 -10.44 -35.52 3.54
CA THR A 91 -9.47 -36.18 4.42
C THR A 91 -8.99 -37.49 3.78
N ARG A 92 -8.06 -38.21 4.43
CA ARG A 92 -7.62 -39.54 3.97
C ARG A 92 -8.75 -40.57 3.93
N GLY A 93 -9.86 -40.34 4.64
CA GLY A 93 -11.06 -41.18 4.64
C GLY A 93 -12.16 -40.72 3.68
N GLY A 94 -11.86 -39.80 2.76
CA GLY A 94 -12.85 -39.18 1.86
C GLY A 94 -13.35 -37.82 2.37
N THR A 95 -14.43 -37.31 1.76
CA THR A 95 -15.02 -36.02 2.15
C THR A 95 -15.80 -36.16 3.45
N GLN A 96 -15.42 -35.40 4.48
CA GLN A 96 -16.02 -35.40 5.81
C GLN A 96 -16.36 -33.97 6.23
N ARG A 97 -17.46 -33.78 6.96
CA ARG A 97 -17.80 -32.48 7.56
C ARG A 97 -17.03 -32.28 8.87
N LEU A 98 -16.15 -31.29 8.93
CA LEU A 98 -15.29 -31.00 10.08
C LEU A 98 -15.68 -29.67 10.74
N ASN A 99 -15.61 -29.64 12.07
CA ASN A 99 -15.70 -28.38 12.81
C ASN A 99 -14.42 -27.58 12.57
N CYS A 100 -14.56 -26.42 11.95
CA CYS A 100 -13.47 -25.52 11.63
C CYS A 100 -13.72 -24.16 12.29
N LEU A 101 -12.65 -23.56 12.84
CA LEU A 101 -12.68 -22.23 13.43
C LEU A 101 -12.14 -21.24 12.40
N TRP A 102 -12.82 -20.10 12.22
CA TRP A 102 -12.32 -18.98 11.43
C TRP A 102 -10.97 -18.54 12.02
N LEU A 103 -9.93 -18.46 11.17
CA LEU A 103 -8.54 -18.27 11.60
C LEU A 103 -8.37 -17.01 12.46
N GLU A 104 -9.09 -15.92 12.17
CA GLU A 104 -9.08 -14.68 12.97
C GLU A 104 -9.57 -14.86 14.42
N LYS A 105 -10.38 -15.89 14.71
CA LYS A 105 -10.82 -16.20 16.07
C LYS A 105 -9.82 -17.08 16.84
N LEU A 106 -8.70 -17.49 16.22
CA LEU A 106 -7.62 -18.28 16.84
C LEU A 106 -7.02 -17.59 18.09
N PRO A 107 -6.61 -16.31 18.06
CA PRO A 107 -5.98 -15.68 19.23
C PRO A 107 -6.96 -15.53 20.39
N ALA A 108 -8.23 -15.23 20.11
CA ALA A 108 -9.29 -15.13 21.11
C ALA A 108 -9.58 -16.50 21.77
N TRP A 109 -9.68 -17.57 20.97
CA TRP A 109 -9.88 -18.93 21.49
C TRP A 109 -8.71 -19.39 22.37
N LEU A 110 -7.47 -19.13 21.95
CA LEU A 110 -6.26 -19.48 22.71
C LEU A 110 -6.11 -18.65 23.99
N SER A 111 -6.43 -17.36 23.95
CA SER A 111 -6.28 -16.45 25.10
C SER A 111 -7.16 -16.85 26.29
N GLY A 112 -8.35 -17.41 26.04
CA GLY A 112 -9.18 -17.92 27.14
C GLY A 112 -8.73 -19.26 27.73
N LEU A 113 -7.68 -19.92 27.23
CA LEU A 113 -7.28 -21.26 27.69
C LEU A 113 -6.67 -21.17 29.09
N HIS A 114 -7.17 -21.98 30.02
CA HIS A 114 -6.65 -22.04 31.38
C HIS A 114 -5.33 -22.82 31.42
N LEU A 115 -4.20 -22.11 31.36
CA LEU A 115 -2.85 -22.69 31.32
C LEU A 115 -2.36 -23.26 32.68
N ARG A 116 -3.22 -23.41 33.69
CA ARG A 116 -2.85 -24.02 34.98
C ARG A 116 -2.67 -25.53 34.79
N GLY A 117 -1.44 -26.04 34.99
CA GLY A 117 -1.10 -27.46 34.86
C GLY A 117 -0.45 -27.89 33.53
N THR A 118 -0.40 -27.06 32.49
CA THR A 118 0.30 -27.41 31.24
C THR A 118 1.82 -27.34 31.37
N LYS A 119 2.52 -28.29 30.73
CA LYS A 119 4.00 -28.31 30.62
C LYS A 119 4.51 -27.02 29.98
N GLN A 120 5.71 -26.59 30.36
CA GLN A 120 6.33 -25.34 29.88
C GLN A 120 6.42 -25.27 28.35
N ALA A 121 6.75 -26.40 27.69
CA ALA A 121 6.76 -26.51 26.23
C ALA A 121 5.39 -26.24 25.60
N SER A 122 4.30 -26.83 26.13
CA SER A 122 2.94 -26.58 25.65
C SER A 122 2.51 -25.12 25.82
N ARG A 123 2.94 -24.45 26.90
CA ARG A 123 2.68 -23.02 27.11
C ARG A 123 3.43 -22.15 26.10
N ALA A 124 4.69 -22.46 25.80
CA ALA A 124 5.45 -21.76 24.77
C ALA A 124 4.83 -21.95 23.37
N LYS A 125 4.42 -23.17 23.03
CA LYS A 125 3.74 -23.50 21.77
C LYS A 125 2.39 -22.77 21.64
N ILE A 126 1.55 -22.78 22.68
CA ILE A 126 0.27 -22.02 22.70
C ILE A 126 0.53 -20.51 22.54
N LYS A 127 1.59 -19.96 23.16
CA LYS A 127 1.97 -18.56 22.97
C LYS A 127 2.31 -18.26 21.50
N GLN A 128 3.14 -19.08 20.85
CA GLN A 128 3.50 -18.87 19.44
C GLN A 128 2.27 -19.01 18.51
N TYR A 129 1.40 -19.99 18.76
CA TYR A 129 0.12 -20.12 18.03
C TYR A 129 -0.82 -18.92 18.21
N ARG A 130 -0.78 -18.24 19.36
CA ARG A 130 -1.59 -17.04 19.62
C ARG A 130 -0.96 -15.79 19.01
N ASP A 131 0.35 -15.65 19.14
CA ASP A 131 1.09 -14.43 18.79
C ASP A 131 1.48 -14.38 17.30
N GLN A 132 1.55 -15.53 16.61
CA GLN A 132 1.99 -15.63 15.20
C GLN A 132 1.09 -16.51 14.32
N GLY A 133 0.15 -17.26 14.92
CA GLY A 133 -0.59 -18.31 14.21
C GLY A 133 -1.43 -17.78 13.05
N VAL A 134 -2.10 -16.64 13.18
CA VAL A 134 -2.91 -16.08 12.08
C VAL A 134 -2.02 -15.69 10.89
N THR A 135 -1.00 -14.85 11.14
CA THR A 135 -0.11 -14.31 10.11
C THR A 135 0.67 -15.41 9.40
N GLU A 136 1.29 -16.35 10.12
CA GLU A 136 2.11 -17.40 9.50
C GLU A 136 1.28 -18.50 8.83
N ILE A 137 0.14 -18.92 9.39
CA ILE A 137 -0.74 -19.92 8.73
C ILE A 137 -1.32 -19.34 7.44
N THR A 138 -1.69 -18.04 7.43
CA THR A 138 -2.15 -17.33 6.23
C THR A 138 -1.05 -17.24 5.18
N ARG A 139 0.17 -16.86 5.59
CA ARG A 139 1.35 -16.83 4.71
C ARG A 139 1.64 -18.20 4.08
N LEU A 140 1.66 -19.25 4.89
CA LEU A 140 1.96 -20.62 4.47
C LEU A 140 0.90 -21.19 3.51
N PHE A 141 -0.37 -20.81 3.69
CA PHE A 141 -1.46 -21.19 2.79
C PHE A 141 -1.24 -20.59 1.40
N TYR A 142 -1.15 -19.26 1.29
CA TYR A 142 -1.01 -18.60 -0.02
C TYR A 142 0.37 -18.79 -0.68
N ALA A 143 1.43 -19.05 0.09
CA ALA A 143 2.75 -19.36 -0.47
C ALA A 143 2.76 -20.66 -1.29
N ALA A 144 1.85 -21.60 -0.99
CA ALA A 144 1.81 -22.91 -1.61
C ALA A 144 0.72 -23.06 -2.70
N GLU A 145 -0.19 -22.09 -2.84
CA GLU A 145 -1.02 -21.93 -4.05
C GLU A 145 -0.22 -21.38 -5.25
N SER A 146 1.03 -20.95 -5.05
CA SER A 146 1.95 -20.58 -6.13
C SER A 146 2.65 -21.81 -6.73
N PRO A 147 2.53 -22.09 -8.05
CA PRO A 147 3.20 -23.22 -8.68
C PRO A 147 4.71 -23.00 -8.71
N ALA A 148 5.45 -23.75 -7.88
CA ALA A 148 6.90 -23.71 -7.84
C ALA A 148 7.53 -24.28 -9.12
N LEU A 149 8.35 -23.47 -9.80
CA LEU A 149 9.32 -23.98 -10.77
C LEU A 149 10.36 -24.85 -10.04
N PRO A 150 10.87 -25.93 -10.66
CA PRO A 150 11.74 -26.88 -9.99
C PRO A 150 13.09 -26.25 -9.60
N MET A 151 13.42 -26.29 -8.32
CA MET A 151 14.71 -25.84 -7.79
C MET A 151 15.82 -26.87 -7.99
N LEU A 152 17.03 -26.38 -8.30
CA LEU A 152 18.28 -27.09 -8.02
C LEU A 152 18.75 -26.78 -6.58
N PRO A 153 19.47 -27.71 -5.92
CA PRO A 153 19.75 -27.60 -4.49
C PRO A 153 21.02 -26.80 -4.19
N ILE A 154 20.98 -25.96 -3.14
CA ILE A 154 22.17 -25.46 -2.45
C ILE A 154 21.94 -25.60 -0.94
N GLN A 155 22.79 -26.38 -0.27
CA GLN A 155 22.84 -26.49 1.19
C GLN A 155 23.68 -25.34 1.78
N GLY A 156 23.34 -24.80 2.96
CA GLY A 156 24.20 -23.82 3.64
C GLY A 156 23.55 -22.95 4.72
N THR A 157 23.47 -23.47 5.95
CA THR A 157 23.01 -22.82 7.19
C THR A 157 24.15 -22.03 7.90
N LEU A 158 23.96 -21.03 8.78
CA LEU A 158 22.75 -20.46 9.43
C LEU A 158 22.57 -18.91 9.26
N PRO A 159 22.90 -17.97 10.19
CA PRO A 159 21.87 -16.97 10.55
C PRO A 159 22.27 -15.48 10.55
N PHE A 160 21.28 -14.60 10.29
CA PHE A 160 21.24 -13.21 10.80
C PHE A 160 19.83 -12.91 11.33
N PRO A 161 19.66 -12.00 12.32
CA PRO A 161 18.45 -11.93 13.13
C PRO A 161 17.32 -11.16 12.43
N ALA A 162 16.08 -11.63 12.66
CA ALA A 162 14.87 -10.94 12.21
C ALA A 162 14.59 -9.69 13.06
N THR A 163 14.14 -8.63 12.41
CA THR A 163 13.62 -7.40 13.04
C THR A 163 12.20 -7.15 12.54
N GLU A 164 11.32 -8.14 12.72
CA GLU A 164 9.89 -8.08 12.39
C GLU A 164 9.10 -8.09 13.70
N THR A 165 8.69 -6.91 14.20
CA THR A 165 7.89 -6.82 15.44
C THR A 165 7.14 -5.50 15.66
N VAL A 166 7.02 -4.62 14.66
CA VAL A 166 6.44 -3.26 14.88
C VAL A 166 5.61 -2.73 13.70
N ILE A 167 4.76 -3.58 13.12
CA ILE A 167 3.84 -3.19 12.03
C ILE A 167 2.36 -3.49 12.39
N GLU A 168 2.06 -4.57 13.11
CA GLU A 168 0.67 -4.96 13.39
C GLU A 168 -0.01 -4.13 14.51
N SER A 169 0.73 -3.56 15.48
CA SER A 169 0.14 -2.72 16.55
C SER A 169 -0.39 -1.37 16.09
N SER A 170 0.06 -0.89 14.93
CA SER A 170 -0.25 0.46 14.43
C SER A 170 -1.55 0.55 13.63
N ILE A 171 -2.07 -0.59 13.16
CA ILE A 171 -3.17 -0.62 12.18
C ILE A 171 -4.54 -0.45 12.86
N GLU A 172 -4.76 -1.04 14.05
CA GLU A 172 -6.00 -0.80 14.83
C GLU A 172 -6.04 0.59 15.47
N THR A 173 -4.89 1.12 15.91
CA THR A 173 -4.83 2.41 16.63
C THR A 173 -5.20 3.61 15.73
N MET A 174 -4.94 3.53 14.42
CA MET A 174 -5.32 4.59 13.47
C MET A 174 -6.83 4.66 13.14
N MET A 175 -7.67 3.81 13.74
CA MET A 175 -9.12 3.76 13.50
C MET A 175 -9.99 4.20 14.70
N THR A 176 -9.43 4.85 15.72
CA THR A 176 -10.25 5.43 16.80
C THR A 176 -11.02 6.65 16.31
N LEU A 177 -12.28 6.43 15.95
CA LEU A 177 -13.27 7.47 15.68
C LEU A 177 -13.55 8.30 16.96
N ASP A 178 -13.70 9.60 16.77
CA ASP A 178 -14.04 10.57 17.81
C ASP A 178 -15.45 10.27 18.38
N PRO A 179 -15.62 9.92 19.66
CA PRO A 179 -16.86 9.32 20.17
C PRO A 179 -17.98 10.32 20.50
N THR A 180 -17.85 11.60 20.16
CA THR A 180 -18.90 12.60 20.38
C THR A 180 -19.63 13.02 19.10
N LEU A 181 -20.70 12.29 18.75
CA LEU A 181 -21.96 12.83 18.21
C LEU A 181 -22.98 11.71 17.91
N THR A 182 -23.84 11.42 18.88
CA THR A 182 -24.96 10.46 18.70
C THR A 182 -26.13 11.10 17.94
N THR A 183 -26.00 11.22 16.62
CA THR A 183 -27.11 11.57 15.72
C THR A 183 -26.99 10.81 14.40
N LEU A 184 -28.11 10.24 13.92
CA LEU A 184 -28.22 9.62 12.60
C LEU A 184 -27.61 10.52 11.51
N PRO A 185 -26.79 9.99 10.57
CA PRO A 185 -26.07 10.82 9.62
C PRO A 185 -27.00 11.39 8.56
N THR A 186 -27.54 12.58 8.82
CA THR A 186 -28.20 13.41 7.82
C THR A 186 -27.15 13.82 6.78
N VAL A 187 -27.20 13.20 5.60
CA VAL A 187 -26.28 13.51 4.50
C VAL A 187 -26.43 14.99 4.14
N THR A 188 -25.39 15.79 4.40
CA THR A 188 -25.41 17.23 4.10
C THR A 188 -25.55 17.47 2.59
N PRO A 189 -26.16 18.60 2.17
CA PRO A 189 -26.28 18.94 0.74
C PRO A 189 -24.94 18.89 0.00
N ASP A 190 -23.86 19.36 0.61
CA ASP A 190 -22.50 19.27 0.06
C ASP A 190 -22.08 17.82 -0.22
N GLN A 191 -22.33 16.89 0.71
CA GLN A 191 -21.99 15.47 0.51
C GLN A 191 -22.81 14.83 -0.62
N GLN A 192 -24.03 15.31 -0.90
CA GLN A 192 -24.80 14.87 -2.07
C GLN A 192 -24.20 15.39 -3.38
N GLU A 193 -23.78 16.66 -3.42
CA GLU A 193 -23.13 17.26 -4.58
C GLU A 193 -21.78 16.59 -4.91
N LEU A 194 -20.93 16.37 -3.90
CA LEU A 194 -19.64 15.68 -4.08
C LEU A 194 -19.82 14.25 -4.62
N ARG A 195 -20.85 13.53 -4.17
CA ARG A 195 -21.23 12.21 -4.71
C ARG A 195 -21.70 12.29 -6.17
N ALA A 196 -22.51 13.30 -6.52
CA ALA A 196 -23.00 13.48 -7.89
C ALA A 196 -21.86 13.75 -8.87
N LEU A 197 -20.91 14.61 -8.51
CA LEU A 197 -19.69 14.88 -9.28
C LEU A 197 -18.83 13.61 -9.43
N MET A 198 -18.65 12.83 -8.36
CA MET A 198 -17.90 11.56 -8.38
C MET A 198 -18.52 10.51 -9.33
N THR A 199 -19.85 10.49 -9.49
CA THR A 199 -20.53 9.60 -10.46
C THR A 199 -20.45 10.07 -11.91
N GLN A 200 -20.19 11.37 -12.14
CA GLN A 200 -20.05 11.95 -13.49
C GLN A 200 -18.63 11.81 -14.06
N LEU A 201 -17.65 11.34 -13.26
CA LEU A 201 -16.27 11.21 -13.69
C LEU A 201 -16.13 10.31 -14.94
N PRO A 202 -15.62 10.82 -16.07
CA PRO A 202 -15.39 10.02 -17.26
C PRO A 202 -14.41 8.89 -16.95
N TYR A 203 -14.50 7.80 -17.69
CA TYR A 203 -13.43 6.80 -17.68
C TYR A 203 -12.13 7.47 -18.13
N ILE A 204 -11.05 7.35 -17.36
CA ILE A 204 -9.78 8.00 -17.73
C ILE A 204 -9.26 7.32 -19.00
N PRO A 205 -8.83 8.08 -20.02
CA PRO A 205 -8.26 7.50 -21.22
C PRO A 205 -7.06 6.58 -20.93
N THR A 206 -6.70 5.78 -21.93
CA THR A 206 -5.43 5.06 -22.05
C THR A 206 -4.24 6.02 -22.23
N SER A 207 -4.15 7.08 -21.42
CA SER A 207 -3.04 8.02 -21.44
C SER A 207 -1.75 7.31 -21.08
N GLU A 208 -0.73 7.50 -21.93
CA GLU A 208 0.60 6.95 -21.76
C GLU A 208 1.42 7.69 -20.70
N SER A 209 0.94 8.84 -20.21
CA SER A 209 1.62 9.63 -19.18
C SER A 209 0.67 10.50 -18.34
N LEU A 210 1.18 11.01 -17.22
CA LEU A 210 0.57 12.07 -16.41
C LEU A 210 1.51 13.27 -16.30
N VAL A 211 0.97 14.46 -16.56
CA VAL A 211 1.66 15.74 -16.31
C VAL A 211 1.37 16.16 -14.86
N THR A 212 2.36 16.00 -13.97
CA THR A 212 2.25 16.26 -12.53
C THR A 212 3.10 17.46 -12.09
N THR A 213 2.80 18.02 -10.93
CA THR A 213 3.62 19.05 -10.26
C THR A 213 5.08 18.60 -10.09
N SER A 214 6.03 19.51 -10.31
CA SER A 214 7.47 19.24 -10.20
C SER A 214 8.19 20.38 -9.49
N TYR A 215 7.62 20.82 -8.37
CA TYR A 215 8.11 21.93 -7.57
C TYR A 215 9.01 21.46 -6.42
N GLN A 216 9.52 22.41 -5.64
CA GLN A 216 10.41 22.14 -4.50
C GLN A 216 9.69 21.30 -3.42
N GLU A 217 8.40 21.53 -3.27
CA GLU A 217 7.49 20.87 -2.34
C GLU A 217 7.35 19.39 -2.67
N ASP A 218 7.09 19.07 -3.94
CA ASP A 218 6.97 17.67 -4.37
C ASP A 218 8.28 16.89 -4.18
N ARG A 219 9.42 17.54 -4.46
CA ARG A 219 10.74 16.97 -4.21
C ARG A 219 10.97 16.72 -2.71
N ALA A 220 10.60 17.67 -1.85
CA ALA A 220 10.71 17.51 -0.41
C ALA A 220 9.85 16.35 0.11
N ILE A 221 8.64 16.18 -0.42
CA ILE A 221 7.77 15.05 -0.10
C ILE A 221 8.32 13.73 -0.64
N ARG A 222 8.85 13.67 -1.87
CA ARG A 222 9.55 12.47 -2.38
C ARG A 222 10.72 12.08 -1.47
N GLU A 223 11.53 13.05 -1.05
CA GLU A 223 12.67 12.79 -0.16
C GLU A 223 12.18 12.29 1.22
N ALA A 224 11.21 12.95 1.84
CA ALA A 224 10.65 12.56 3.14
C ALA A 224 9.94 11.19 3.12
N THR A 225 9.12 10.90 2.10
CA THR A 225 8.38 9.63 1.96
C THR A 225 9.29 8.43 1.68
N LEU A 226 10.50 8.65 1.14
CA LEU A 226 11.48 7.61 0.86
C LEU A 226 12.61 7.53 1.91
N ALA A 227 12.66 8.49 2.84
CA ALA A 227 13.65 8.55 3.91
C ALA A 227 13.43 7.45 4.97
N ARG A 228 14.53 6.96 5.54
CA ARG A 228 14.49 5.99 6.64
C ARG A 228 14.12 6.71 7.94
N LYS A 229 13.53 5.99 8.90
CA LYS A 229 13.18 6.50 10.25
C LYS A 229 14.33 7.31 10.91
N VAL A 230 15.58 6.88 10.74
CA VAL A 230 16.78 7.54 11.33
C VAL A 230 17.19 8.85 10.66
N GLU A 231 16.55 9.22 9.55
CA GLU A 231 16.77 10.46 8.80
C GLU A 231 15.68 11.51 9.12
N TRP A 232 14.70 11.15 9.96
CA TRP A 232 13.74 12.06 10.57
C TRP A 232 14.27 12.53 11.93
N GLU A 233 14.21 13.83 12.16
CA GLU A 233 14.63 14.50 13.39
C GLU A 233 13.42 14.75 14.31
N GLU A 234 13.59 14.57 15.61
CA GLU A 234 12.69 15.14 16.60
C GLU A 234 13.02 16.63 16.80
N GLU A 235 12.01 17.49 16.87
CA GLU A 235 12.17 18.90 17.22
C GLU A 235 11.83 19.08 18.72
N PRO A 236 12.82 19.12 19.63
CA PRO A 236 12.58 18.83 21.07
C PRO A 236 11.67 19.85 21.76
N GLU A 237 11.65 21.09 21.28
CA GLU A 237 10.80 22.17 21.79
C GLU A 237 9.29 21.93 21.52
N PHE A 238 8.96 21.07 20.54
CA PHE A 238 7.60 20.87 20.04
C PHE A 238 7.20 19.38 19.95
N GLN A 239 8.06 18.45 20.41
CA GLN A 239 7.85 16.99 20.42
C GLN A 239 7.36 16.39 19.09
N ARG A 240 7.70 17.03 17.97
CA ARG A 240 7.22 16.67 16.62
C ARG A 240 8.35 16.12 15.75
N MET A 241 8.00 15.19 14.87
CA MET A 241 8.93 14.66 13.87
C MET A 241 8.98 15.54 12.63
N ARG A 242 10.19 15.80 12.14
CA ARG A 242 10.44 16.51 10.88
C ARG A 242 11.47 15.82 10.02
N TYR A 243 11.40 16.03 8.71
CA TYR A 243 12.44 15.69 7.75
C TYR A 243 12.94 16.97 7.07
N ILE A 244 14.26 17.16 6.99
CA ILE A 244 14.86 18.31 6.30
C ILE A 244 15.31 17.86 4.90
N ALA A 245 14.56 18.27 3.89
CA ALA A 245 14.88 17.95 2.50
C ALA A 245 16.15 18.66 2.01
N SER A 246 16.73 18.13 0.94
CA SER A 246 17.96 18.65 0.33
C SER A 246 17.83 20.11 -0.12
N ASN A 247 16.62 20.54 -0.50
CA ASN A 247 16.25 21.92 -0.83
C ASN A 247 15.93 22.82 0.38
N LYS A 248 16.10 22.32 1.61
CA LYS A 248 15.86 23.02 2.89
C LYS A 248 14.39 23.33 3.20
N LEU A 249 13.44 22.71 2.51
CA LEU A 249 12.07 22.60 3.03
C LEU A 249 12.03 21.56 4.16
N HIS A 250 11.26 21.87 5.20
CA HIS A 250 10.96 20.95 6.28
C HIS A 250 9.63 20.28 5.98
N VAL A 251 9.61 18.94 6.01
CA VAL A 251 8.39 18.13 5.97
C VAL A 251 8.08 17.71 7.40
N TYR A 252 6.88 18.05 7.88
CA TYR A 252 6.34 17.63 9.16
C TYR A 252 5.31 16.52 8.93
N PHE A 253 5.14 15.65 9.92
CA PHE A 253 4.10 14.64 9.91
C PHE A 253 3.10 14.91 11.04
N GLY A 254 1.88 15.26 10.68
CA GLY A 254 0.91 15.94 11.55
C GLY A 254 0.87 17.45 11.29
N ASP A 255 -0.19 18.10 11.76
CA ASP A 255 -0.30 19.57 11.76
C ASP A 255 0.75 20.16 12.73
N PRO A 256 1.64 21.08 12.31
CA PRO A 256 2.61 21.70 13.21
C PRO A 256 2.00 22.47 14.38
N ASP A 257 0.73 22.90 14.26
CA ASP A 257 -0.03 23.59 15.30
C ASP A 257 -0.85 22.61 16.17
N HIS A 258 -1.10 21.39 15.67
CA HIS A 258 -1.74 20.27 16.38
C HIS A 258 -0.94 18.97 16.16
N PRO A 259 0.27 18.84 16.74
CA PRO A 259 1.18 17.74 16.44
C PRO A 259 0.61 16.40 16.92
N LEU A 260 0.90 15.34 16.17
CA LEU A 260 0.61 13.97 16.59
C LEU A 260 1.56 13.54 17.71
N GLU A 261 1.11 12.62 18.56
CA GLU A 261 1.93 11.98 19.58
C GLU A 261 3.18 11.35 18.96
N LEU A 262 4.34 11.49 19.62
CA LEU A 262 5.65 11.12 19.04
C LEU A 262 5.69 9.66 18.56
N ASN A 263 5.10 8.73 19.32
CA ASN A 263 5.02 7.32 18.93
C ASN A 263 4.13 7.11 17.71
N GLU A 264 2.98 7.78 17.64
CA GLU A 264 2.06 7.71 16.51
C GLU A 264 2.70 8.28 15.24
N ALA A 265 3.36 9.44 15.33
CA ALA A 265 4.13 10.02 14.23
C ALA A 265 5.21 9.04 13.75
N LEU A 266 5.97 8.42 14.67
CA LEU A 266 7.01 7.44 14.35
C LEU A 266 6.48 6.10 13.83
N GLU A 267 5.22 5.75 14.06
CA GLU A 267 4.56 4.58 13.46
C GLU A 267 4.08 4.91 12.05
N ARG A 268 3.36 6.03 11.87
CA ARG A 268 2.91 6.51 10.57
C ARG A 268 4.07 6.80 9.61
N ILE A 269 5.20 7.33 10.09
CA ILE A 269 6.44 7.51 9.31
C ILE A 269 7.00 6.18 8.77
N ARG A 270 6.82 5.05 9.47
CA ARG A 270 7.26 3.72 8.97
C ARG A 270 6.36 3.18 7.85
N SER A 271 5.12 3.66 7.78
CA SER A 271 4.17 3.31 6.72
C SER A 271 4.38 4.13 5.44
N LEU A 272 5.24 5.17 5.46
CA LEU A 272 5.65 5.90 4.26
C LEU A 272 6.54 5.01 3.37
N GLY A 273 6.33 5.10 2.05
CA GLY A 273 7.23 4.45 1.10
C GLY A 273 6.86 4.69 -0.36
N GLU A 274 7.31 3.78 -1.21
CA GLU A 274 7.14 3.80 -2.66
C GLU A 274 5.68 3.92 -3.13
N SER A 275 4.74 3.24 -2.45
CA SER A 275 3.31 3.34 -2.76
C SER A 275 2.76 4.73 -2.46
N THR A 276 3.22 5.35 -1.37
CA THR A 276 2.79 6.68 -0.92
C THR A 276 3.21 7.74 -1.92
N ILE A 277 4.47 7.74 -2.38
CA ILE A 277 4.93 8.71 -3.38
C ILE A 277 4.30 8.48 -4.75
N LEU A 278 4.10 7.23 -5.19
CA LEU A 278 3.33 6.95 -6.41
C LEU A 278 1.91 7.52 -6.33
N THR A 279 1.26 7.41 -5.17
CA THR A 279 -0.07 7.98 -4.93
C THR A 279 -0.04 9.49 -5.10
N ALA A 280 0.88 10.20 -4.45
CA ALA A 280 1.00 11.65 -4.58
C ALA A 280 1.15 12.07 -6.05
N ARG A 281 2.02 11.39 -6.80
CA ARG A 281 2.24 11.66 -8.23
C ARG A 281 1.00 11.41 -9.10
N ILE A 282 0.24 10.33 -8.83
CA ILE A 282 -1.03 10.07 -9.53
C ILE A 282 -2.06 11.15 -9.18
N LEU A 283 -2.25 11.43 -7.88
CA LEU A 283 -3.23 12.41 -7.40
C LEU A 283 -3.00 13.79 -8.02
N LEU A 284 -1.76 14.26 -8.04
CA LEU A 284 -1.39 15.58 -8.57
C LEU A 284 -1.47 15.63 -10.11
N GLY A 285 -1.17 14.53 -10.80
CA GLY A 285 -1.41 14.41 -12.24
C GLY A 285 -2.89 14.45 -12.60
N LEU A 286 -3.73 13.70 -11.88
CA LEU A 286 -5.19 13.70 -12.09
C LEU A 286 -5.84 15.03 -11.71
N TRP A 287 -5.36 15.68 -10.65
CA TRP A 287 -5.74 17.04 -10.31
C TRP A 287 -5.37 18.02 -11.43
N ASN A 288 -4.15 17.95 -11.96
CA ASN A 288 -3.70 18.87 -13.01
C ASN A 288 -4.54 18.78 -14.29
N ILE A 289 -5.02 17.58 -14.65
CA ILE A 289 -5.98 17.37 -15.74
C ILE A 289 -7.32 18.06 -15.44
N ARG A 290 -7.87 17.83 -14.24
CA ARG A 290 -9.28 18.12 -13.91
C ARG A 290 -9.55 19.49 -13.31
N ARG A 291 -8.54 20.15 -12.73
CA ARG A 291 -8.68 21.41 -11.95
C ARG A 291 -9.32 22.59 -12.69
N CYS A 292 -9.25 22.61 -14.03
CA CYS A 292 -9.88 23.64 -14.86
C CYS A 292 -11.31 23.28 -15.29
N GLU A 293 -11.75 22.04 -15.08
CA GLU A 293 -13.06 21.54 -15.48
C GLU A 293 -14.05 21.66 -14.32
N ARG A 294 -14.97 22.64 -14.40
CA ARG A 294 -15.99 22.87 -13.35
C ARG A 294 -16.90 21.67 -13.05
N GLN A 295 -16.99 20.70 -13.95
CA GLN A 295 -17.75 19.47 -13.75
C GLN A 295 -16.97 18.40 -12.96
N LEU A 296 -15.65 18.51 -12.89
CA LEU A 296 -14.76 17.53 -12.23
C LEU A 296 -13.97 18.13 -11.05
N ALA A 297 -14.16 19.42 -10.74
CA ALA A 297 -13.51 20.11 -9.63
C ALA A 297 -14.46 21.07 -8.87
N LYS A 298 -14.35 21.08 -7.54
CA LYS A 298 -15.02 22.02 -6.62
C LYS A 298 -13.96 22.66 -5.70
N ASP A 299 -14.00 23.98 -5.54
CA ASP A 299 -13.09 24.75 -4.69
C ASP A 299 -11.59 24.49 -4.94
N GLY A 300 -11.23 24.34 -6.22
CA GLY A 300 -9.87 24.00 -6.68
C GLY A 300 -9.45 22.54 -6.44
N SER A 301 -10.30 21.73 -5.83
CA SER A 301 -10.09 20.30 -5.58
C SER A 301 -10.74 19.46 -6.68
N ALA A 302 -10.00 18.53 -7.26
CA ALA A 302 -10.47 17.63 -8.31
C ALA A 302 -11.03 16.32 -7.72
N ALA A 303 -12.14 15.83 -8.27
CA ALA A 303 -12.69 14.52 -7.94
C ALA A 303 -11.82 13.40 -8.54
N ILE A 304 -11.46 12.40 -7.73
CA ILE A 304 -10.60 11.26 -8.09
C ILE A 304 -11.15 9.98 -7.45
N ARG A 305 -11.36 8.91 -8.23
CA ARG A 305 -11.81 7.61 -7.71
C ARG A 305 -10.63 6.77 -7.21
N VAL A 306 -10.87 5.93 -6.20
CA VAL A 306 -9.90 4.91 -5.74
C VAL A 306 -9.49 3.99 -6.89
N ASP A 307 -10.48 3.57 -7.69
CA ASP A 307 -10.31 2.70 -8.86
C ASP A 307 -9.37 3.30 -9.93
N GLU A 308 -9.37 4.62 -10.10
CA GLU A 308 -8.47 5.31 -11.05
C GLU A 308 -7.02 5.27 -10.57
N ILE A 309 -6.80 5.45 -9.27
CA ILE A 309 -5.47 5.34 -8.65
C ILE A 309 -4.91 3.92 -8.84
N LEU A 310 -5.76 2.90 -8.65
CA LEU A 310 -5.38 1.50 -8.84
C LEU A 310 -5.08 1.15 -10.31
N GLU A 311 -5.85 1.69 -11.25
CA GLU A 311 -5.62 1.52 -12.69
C GLU A 311 -4.34 2.19 -13.18
N TRP A 312 -3.98 3.36 -12.63
CA TRP A 312 -2.68 3.99 -12.88
C TRP A 312 -1.52 3.19 -12.28
N ARG A 313 -1.69 2.59 -11.09
CA ARG A 313 -0.73 1.64 -10.50
C ARG A 313 -0.61 0.30 -11.26
N GLY A 314 -1.38 0.09 -12.33
CA GLY A 314 -1.37 -1.17 -13.10
C GLY A 314 -1.97 -2.38 -12.36
N VAL A 315 -2.67 -2.15 -11.25
CA VAL A 315 -3.36 -3.22 -10.51
C VAL A 315 -4.44 -3.81 -11.41
N GLN A 316 -4.51 -5.13 -11.49
CA GLN A 316 -5.52 -5.81 -12.29
C GLN A 316 -6.84 -5.94 -11.52
N LYS A 317 -7.95 -5.72 -12.21
CA LYS A 317 -9.28 -6.03 -11.67
C LYS A 317 -9.43 -7.56 -11.59
N HIS A 318 -10.04 -8.03 -10.52
CA HIS A 318 -10.40 -9.44 -10.40
C HIS A 318 -11.44 -9.78 -11.49
N SER A 319 -11.33 -10.97 -12.09
CA SER A 319 -12.28 -11.42 -13.10
C SER A 319 -12.65 -12.87 -12.89
N ARG A 320 -13.95 -13.17 -12.91
CA ARG A 320 -14.49 -14.53 -12.79
C ARG A 320 -15.10 -14.95 -14.13
N THR A 321 -14.83 -16.19 -14.53
CA THR A 321 -15.52 -16.87 -15.63
C THR A 321 -16.56 -17.79 -15.01
N TYR A 322 -17.84 -17.57 -15.30
CA TYR A 322 -18.91 -18.45 -14.80
C TYR A 322 -19.04 -19.68 -15.71
N SER A 323 -19.17 -20.86 -15.12
CA SER A 323 -19.07 -22.19 -15.76
C SER A 323 -20.09 -22.48 -16.89
N LEU A 324 -21.03 -21.57 -17.14
CA LEU A 324 -22.11 -21.68 -18.12
C LEU A 324 -22.11 -20.52 -19.15
N SER A 325 -21.11 -19.63 -19.15
CA SER A 325 -20.96 -18.62 -20.20
C SER A 325 -19.51 -18.19 -20.39
N GLU A 326 -19.09 -18.01 -21.64
CA GLU A 326 -17.76 -17.47 -21.99
C GLU A 326 -17.56 -15.99 -21.57
N LYS A 327 -18.61 -15.33 -21.06
CA LYS A 327 -18.54 -13.94 -20.59
C LYS A 327 -17.75 -13.86 -19.28
N ARG A 328 -16.58 -13.23 -19.35
CA ARG A 328 -15.81 -12.80 -18.17
C ARG A 328 -16.50 -11.61 -17.52
N PHE A 329 -16.78 -11.71 -16.23
CA PHE A 329 -17.28 -10.58 -15.43
C PHE A 329 -16.14 -10.05 -14.56
N SER A 330 -15.97 -8.73 -14.52
CA SER A 330 -15.01 -8.08 -13.63
C SER A 330 -15.65 -7.80 -12.28
N ASP A 331 -15.01 -8.31 -11.24
CA ASP A 331 -15.43 -8.28 -9.83
C ASP A 331 -14.82 -7.06 -9.09
N GLY A 332 -14.39 -6.04 -9.85
CA GLY A 332 -13.70 -4.85 -9.34
C GLY A 332 -12.27 -5.12 -8.86
N PHE A 333 -11.75 -4.26 -7.98
CA PHE A 333 -10.42 -4.39 -7.39
C PHE A 333 -10.48 -5.07 -6.02
N GLN A 334 -9.47 -5.90 -5.70
CA GLN A 334 -9.36 -6.55 -4.38
C GLN A 334 -9.24 -5.52 -3.25
N TRP A 335 -9.92 -5.80 -2.12
CA TRP A 335 -10.01 -4.91 -0.96
C TRP A 335 -8.65 -4.40 -0.47
N LYS A 336 -7.64 -5.28 -0.32
CA LYS A 336 -6.29 -4.93 0.13
C LYS A 336 -5.63 -3.79 -0.66
N HIS A 337 -5.92 -3.70 -1.97
CA HIS A 337 -5.38 -2.64 -2.81
C HIS A 337 -6.10 -1.30 -2.57
N LYS A 338 -7.43 -1.32 -2.38
CA LYS A 338 -8.20 -0.13 -1.95
C LYS A 338 -7.75 0.37 -0.58
N GLN A 339 -7.52 -0.55 0.36
CA GLN A 339 -7.02 -0.23 1.70
C GLN A 339 -5.62 0.42 1.66
N GLN A 340 -4.70 -0.10 0.82
CA GLN A 340 -3.40 0.54 0.62
C GLN A 340 -3.53 1.96 0.04
N VAL A 341 -4.44 2.18 -0.93
CA VAL A 341 -4.72 3.54 -1.45
C VAL A 341 -5.24 4.46 -0.34
N PHE A 342 -6.15 4.00 0.52
CA PHE A 342 -6.63 4.78 1.67
C PHE A 342 -5.49 5.15 2.63
N LEU A 343 -4.64 4.19 3.00
CA LEU A 343 -3.47 4.44 3.84
C LEU A 343 -2.51 5.44 3.19
N ASP A 344 -2.17 5.25 1.91
CA ASP A 344 -1.29 6.18 1.17
C ASP A 344 -1.87 7.61 1.13
N VAL A 345 -3.18 7.77 0.87
CA VAL A 345 -3.86 9.08 0.86
C VAL A 345 -3.86 9.71 2.26
N LYS A 346 -4.18 8.94 3.30
CA LYS A 346 -4.17 9.43 4.70
C LYS A 346 -2.78 9.84 5.14
N LEU A 347 -1.72 9.13 4.75
CA LEU A 347 -0.35 9.53 5.04
C LEU A 347 0.00 10.89 4.39
N LEU A 348 -0.40 11.10 3.14
CA LEU A 348 -0.15 12.36 2.40
C LEU A 348 -0.95 13.56 2.94
N GLU A 349 -2.17 13.32 3.42
CA GLU A 349 -3.01 14.33 4.09
C GLU A 349 -2.34 14.89 5.36
N HIS A 350 -1.59 14.06 6.07
CA HIS A 350 -0.85 14.45 7.28
C HIS A 350 0.54 15.03 6.99
N CYS A 351 0.99 15.09 5.73
CA CYS A 351 2.25 15.75 5.38
C CYS A 351 2.08 17.27 5.37
N TYR A 352 2.83 17.97 6.23
CA TYR A 352 2.90 19.44 6.26
C TYR A 352 4.24 19.96 5.75
N LEU A 353 4.21 21.12 5.11
CA LEU A 353 5.38 21.78 4.54
C LEU A 353 5.63 23.12 5.23
N ARG A 354 6.89 23.35 5.59
CA ARG A 354 7.35 24.63 6.15
C ARG A 354 8.74 24.98 5.63
N GLY A 355 8.95 26.25 5.30
CA GLY A 355 10.25 26.72 4.82
C GLY A 355 10.10 27.88 3.85
N HIS A 356 11.04 28.00 2.92
CA HIS A 356 10.99 29.00 1.86
C HIS A 356 11.29 28.38 0.51
N HIS A 357 10.42 28.58 -0.48
CA HIS A 357 10.75 28.32 -1.87
C HIS A 357 11.21 29.60 -2.58
N THR A 358 11.61 29.47 -3.85
CA THR A 358 12.03 30.59 -4.70
C THR A 358 11.28 30.57 -6.02
N VAL A 359 10.66 31.69 -6.37
CA VAL A 359 9.82 31.88 -7.56
C VAL A 359 10.35 33.07 -8.37
N ILE A 360 10.29 33.02 -9.69
CA ILE A 360 10.79 34.10 -10.56
C ILE A 360 9.66 35.11 -10.82
N VAL A 361 9.68 36.23 -10.10
CA VAL A 361 8.70 37.31 -10.23
C VAL A 361 9.29 38.42 -11.09
N ARG A 362 8.68 38.69 -12.26
CA ARG A 362 9.13 39.72 -13.23
C ARG A 362 10.64 39.61 -13.57
N GLY A 363 11.13 38.38 -13.73
CA GLY A 363 12.53 38.09 -14.04
C GLY A 363 13.51 38.14 -12.86
N ARG A 364 13.04 38.35 -11.63
CA ARG A 364 13.86 38.33 -10.41
C ARG A 364 13.46 37.16 -9.50
N ALA A 365 14.44 36.47 -8.94
CA ALA A 365 14.18 35.45 -7.93
C ALA A 365 13.70 36.09 -6.63
N GLN A 366 12.51 35.70 -6.16
CA GLN A 366 11.91 36.14 -4.91
C GLN A 366 11.63 34.92 -4.02
N ARG A 367 11.90 35.06 -2.72
CA ARG A 367 11.64 34.01 -1.73
C ARG A 367 10.29 34.25 -1.07
N PHE A 368 9.49 33.19 -0.97
CA PHE A 368 8.22 33.19 -0.24
C PHE A 368 8.27 32.12 0.83
N ARG A 369 7.59 32.36 1.95
CA ARG A 369 7.49 31.41 3.06
C ARG A 369 6.27 30.52 2.87
N ILE A 370 6.45 29.22 3.05
CA ILE A 370 5.36 28.24 3.13
C ILE A 370 5.18 27.82 4.58
N ASN A 371 3.91 27.66 4.97
CA ASN A 371 3.47 26.96 6.17
C ASN A 371 2.07 26.41 5.89
N GLY A 372 1.93 25.10 5.66
CA GLY A 372 0.63 24.51 5.33
C GLY A 372 0.70 23.06 4.87
N PRO A 373 -0.44 22.39 4.67
CA PRO A 373 -0.50 20.99 4.27
C PRO A 373 0.05 20.80 2.85
N TYR A 374 0.55 19.59 2.55
CA TYR A 374 0.98 19.22 1.21
C TYR A 374 -0.21 19.05 0.27
N LEU A 375 -1.23 18.29 0.70
CA LEU A 375 -2.50 18.10 -0.01
C LEU A 375 -3.68 18.54 0.88
N ARG A 376 -4.73 19.09 0.26
CA ARG A 376 -6.07 19.13 0.84
C ARG A 376 -6.83 17.91 0.34
N VAL A 377 -7.48 17.18 1.25
CA VAL A 377 -8.19 15.93 0.97
C VAL A 377 -9.61 16.02 1.53
N THR A 378 -10.58 15.49 0.81
CA THR A 378 -11.94 15.26 1.32
C THR A 378 -12.44 13.92 0.79
N SER A 379 -12.73 12.97 1.67
CA SER A 379 -13.24 11.66 1.27
C SER A 379 -14.70 11.74 0.78
N VAL A 380 -15.03 10.87 -0.19
CA VAL A 380 -16.39 10.68 -0.67
C VAL A 380 -16.77 9.22 -0.43
N GLU A 381 -17.80 9.05 0.39
CA GLU A 381 -18.28 7.75 0.83
C GLU A 381 -19.60 7.38 0.19
N LYS A 382 -19.72 6.12 -0.24
CA LYS A 382 -20.99 5.50 -0.66
C LYS A 382 -21.55 4.71 0.52
N VAL A 383 -22.74 5.12 0.97
CA VAL A 383 -23.52 4.37 1.98
C VAL A 383 -23.98 3.04 1.36
N LYS A 384 -23.72 1.92 2.03
CA LYS A 384 -24.30 0.61 1.69
C LYS A 384 -25.56 0.38 2.53
N THR A 385 -26.27 -0.71 2.27
CA THR A 385 -27.41 -1.11 3.11
C THR A 385 -26.89 -1.59 4.48
N GLY A 386 -27.29 -0.92 5.56
CA GLY A 386 -26.69 -1.05 6.89
C GLY A 386 -25.69 0.08 7.19
N GLU A 387 -25.19 0.19 8.42
CA GLU A 387 -24.35 1.32 8.89
C GLU A 387 -22.92 1.36 8.28
N GLN A 388 -22.66 0.60 7.21
CA GLN A 388 -21.36 0.52 6.55
C GLN A 388 -21.26 1.48 5.36
N SER A 389 -20.27 2.37 5.39
CA SER A 389 -19.86 3.17 4.24
C SER A 389 -18.61 2.59 3.55
N GLU A 390 -18.46 2.83 2.25
CA GLU A 390 -17.23 2.55 1.50
C GLU A 390 -16.74 3.85 0.86
N ILE A 391 -15.47 4.21 1.09
CA ILE A 391 -14.82 5.33 0.38
C ILE A 391 -14.67 4.96 -1.09
N VAL A 392 -15.32 5.71 -1.97
CA VAL A 392 -15.29 5.50 -3.43
C VAL A 392 -14.28 6.41 -4.13
N GLY A 393 -13.90 7.52 -3.49
CA GLY A 393 -12.97 8.49 -4.04
C GLY A 393 -12.71 9.65 -3.09
N TYR A 394 -12.02 10.66 -3.61
CA TYR A 394 -11.60 11.85 -2.88
C TYR A 394 -11.75 13.10 -3.77
N PHE A 395 -11.96 14.24 -3.13
CA PHE A 395 -11.62 15.54 -3.71
C PHE A 395 -10.22 15.93 -3.22
N ILE A 396 -9.32 16.22 -4.17
CA ILE A 396 -7.91 16.48 -3.90
C ILE A 396 -7.46 17.80 -4.51
N ALA A 397 -6.76 18.61 -3.75
CA ALA A 397 -5.95 19.72 -4.25
C ALA A 397 -4.55 19.69 -3.63
N PRO A 398 -3.51 20.24 -4.27
CA PRO A 398 -2.31 20.68 -3.55
C PRO A 398 -2.66 21.76 -2.53
N GLY A 399 -1.86 21.86 -1.48
CA GLY A 399 -1.92 22.95 -0.50
C GLY A 399 -1.66 24.33 -1.12
N ALA A 400 -1.82 25.38 -0.31
CA ALA A 400 -1.70 26.77 -0.76
C ALA A 400 -0.31 27.14 -1.34
N TRP A 401 0.69 26.28 -1.14
CA TRP A 401 2.04 26.41 -1.73
C TRP A 401 2.02 26.48 -3.27
N ILE A 402 1.02 25.90 -3.94
CA ILE A 402 0.93 25.94 -5.41
C ILE A 402 0.63 27.36 -5.92
N ASN A 403 -0.17 28.12 -5.18
CA ASN A 403 -0.73 29.40 -5.61
C ASN A 403 0.38 30.40 -5.96
N THR A 404 1.45 30.43 -5.17
CA THR A 404 2.61 31.32 -5.38
C THR A 404 3.32 31.08 -6.70
N TYR A 405 3.31 29.85 -7.22
CA TYR A 405 3.84 29.56 -8.56
C TYR A 405 2.86 29.99 -9.66
N GLU A 406 1.57 29.75 -9.46
CA GLU A 406 0.52 30.04 -10.45
C GLU A 406 0.28 31.54 -10.64
N GLU A 407 0.17 32.29 -9.55
CA GLU A 407 0.04 33.77 -9.52
C GLU A 407 1.19 34.49 -10.24
N HIS A 408 2.32 33.79 -10.43
CA HIS A 408 3.52 34.32 -11.07
C HIS A 408 3.87 33.58 -12.37
N GLY A 409 3.00 32.72 -12.88
CA GLY A 409 3.21 31.98 -14.14
C GLY A 409 4.43 31.06 -14.14
N ASN A 410 4.94 30.68 -12.96
CA ASN A 410 6.13 29.84 -12.79
C ASN A 410 5.76 28.36 -12.92
N ILE A 411 5.20 27.96 -14.07
CA ILE A 411 4.67 26.61 -14.26
C ILE A 411 5.82 25.59 -14.38
N PHE A 412 5.92 24.71 -13.39
CA PHE A 412 6.82 23.55 -13.39
C PHE A 412 6.01 22.26 -13.21
N PHE A 413 5.61 21.69 -14.35
CA PHE A 413 5.12 20.32 -14.42
C PHE A 413 6.18 19.41 -15.04
N ALA A 414 6.28 18.18 -14.54
CA ALA A 414 7.02 17.10 -15.18
C ALA A 414 6.04 16.05 -15.71
N GLU A 415 6.39 15.44 -16.84
CA GLU A 415 5.60 14.37 -17.42
C GLU A 415 6.17 13.02 -16.98
N ILE A 416 5.39 12.25 -16.21
CA ILE A 416 5.73 10.89 -15.78
C ILE A 416 5.02 9.89 -16.67
N ASP A 417 5.78 8.97 -17.25
CA ASP A 417 5.29 7.87 -18.07
C ASP A 417 4.47 6.85 -17.26
N ARG A 418 3.39 6.32 -17.85
CA ARG A 418 2.51 5.32 -17.23
C ARG A 418 3.27 4.14 -16.68
N ARG A 419 4.33 3.70 -17.37
CA ARG A 419 5.16 2.54 -17.00
C ARG A 419 5.85 2.73 -15.65
N VAL A 420 6.17 3.97 -15.25
CA VAL A 420 6.72 4.30 -13.92
C VAL A 420 5.71 3.99 -12.82
N PHE A 421 4.43 4.34 -13.02
CA PHE A 421 3.38 4.05 -12.05
C PHE A 421 3.07 2.55 -11.92
N GLN A 422 3.42 1.76 -12.93
CA GLN A 422 3.22 0.30 -12.99
C GLN A 422 4.42 -0.50 -12.42
N LEU A 423 5.52 0.17 -12.03
CA LEU A 423 6.61 -0.47 -11.29
C LEU A 423 6.11 -0.94 -9.92
N ASN A 424 6.43 -2.17 -9.55
CA ASN A 424 5.95 -2.74 -8.30
C ASN A 424 6.64 -2.07 -7.09
N PRO A 425 5.89 -1.45 -6.14
CA PRO A 425 6.48 -0.69 -5.02
C PRO A 425 7.39 -1.50 -4.08
N GLN A 426 7.31 -2.83 -4.09
CA GLN A 426 8.12 -3.71 -3.24
C GLN A 426 9.26 -4.38 -4.03
N ASN A 427 8.98 -4.87 -5.24
CA ASN A 427 9.96 -5.60 -6.04
C ASN A 427 10.87 -4.69 -6.86
N ASP A 428 10.36 -3.53 -7.29
CA ASP A 428 11.04 -2.62 -8.24
C ASP A 428 11.54 -1.32 -7.58
N GLN A 429 11.69 -1.30 -6.25
CA GLN A 429 12.06 -0.13 -5.44
C GLN A 429 13.21 0.71 -6.05
N LEU A 430 14.29 0.07 -6.48
CA LEU A 430 15.45 0.76 -7.06
C LEU A 430 15.08 1.46 -8.39
N ALA A 431 14.37 0.77 -9.28
CA ALA A 431 13.96 1.30 -10.57
C ALA A 431 12.97 2.46 -10.38
N LEU A 432 12.01 2.29 -9.48
CA LEU A 432 11.00 3.30 -9.16
C LEU A 432 11.62 4.56 -8.54
N ARG A 433 12.49 4.40 -7.54
CA ARG A 433 13.22 5.52 -6.90
C ARG A 433 14.06 6.31 -7.91
N ILE A 434 14.78 5.61 -8.79
CA ILE A 434 15.57 6.23 -9.87
C ILE A 434 14.66 6.94 -10.87
N ALA A 435 13.60 6.30 -11.36
CA ALA A 435 12.70 6.89 -12.36
C ALA A 435 12.03 8.18 -11.86
N LEU A 436 11.55 8.20 -10.61
CA LEU A 436 10.94 9.39 -10.00
C LEU A 436 11.94 10.56 -9.91
N PHE A 437 13.18 10.30 -9.50
CA PHE A 437 14.23 11.32 -9.47
C PHE A 437 14.60 11.81 -10.89
N LEU A 438 14.78 10.90 -11.85
CA LEU A 438 15.14 11.25 -13.22
C LEU A 438 14.07 12.12 -13.89
N THR A 439 12.78 11.87 -13.65
CA THR A 439 11.71 12.72 -14.21
C THR A 439 11.80 14.17 -13.72
N GLU A 440 12.05 14.38 -12.43
CA GLU A 440 12.29 15.72 -11.85
C GLU A 440 13.56 16.35 -12.43
N HIS A 441 14.65 15.59 -12.48
CA HIS A 441 15.95 16.04 -12.99
C HIS A 441 15.87 16.48 -14.46
N TRP A 442 15.31 15.64 -15.34
CA TRP A 442 15.16 15.97 -16.76
C TRP A 442 14.25 17.20 -16.98
N ARG A 443 13.16 17.37 -16.21
CA ARG A 443 12.36 18.61 -16.29
C ARG A 443 13.14 19.84 -15.83
N GLN A 444 13.91 19.73 -14.74
CA GLN A 444 14.74 20.83 -14.24
C GLN A 444 15.78 21.28 -15.28
N HIS A 445 16.42 20.34 -15.99
CA HIS A 445 17.45 20.63 -16.99
C HIS A 445 16.93 20.77 -18.43
N ALA A 446 15.63 20.59 -18.68
CA ALA A 446 15.01 20.75 -20.01
C ALA A 446 15.23 22.15 -20.60
N ARG A 447 15.06 23.22 -19.78
CA ARG A 447 15.23 24.61 -20.21
C ARG A 447 16.68 25.01 -20.52
N THR A 448 17.67 24.31 -19.96
CA THR A 448 19.10 24.57 -20.20
C THR A 448 19.73 23.62 -21.22
N GLY A 449 19.00 22.60 -21.69
CA GLY A 449 19.53 21.53 -22.54
C GLY A 449 20.52 20.60 -21.84
N GLN A 450 20.67 20.71 -20.51
CA GLN A 450 21.69 20.00 -19.73
C GLN A 450 21.25 18.61 -19.24
N TYR A 451 20.11 18.09 -19.70
CA TYR A 451 19.59 16.77 -19.34
C TYR A 451 20.49 15.60 -19.79
N ALA A 452 21.52 15.88 -20.61
CA ALA A 452 22.55 14.93 -21.03
C ALA A 452 23.85 15.05 -20.22
N HIS A 453 23.91 15.92 -19.21
CA HIS A 453 25.09 16.05 -18.36
C HIS A 453 25.37 14.74 -17.59
N PRO A 454 26.61 14.26 -17.52
CA PRO A 454 26.94 13.06 -16.75
C PRO A 454 26.59 13.20 -15.27
N MET A 455 26.17 12.11 -14.65
CA MET A 455 25.88 12.02 -13.23
C MET A 455 26.83 11.02 -12.57
N VAL A 456 27.42 11.38 -11.43
CA VAL A 456 28.16 10.44 -10.61
C VAL A 456 27.19 9.44 -9.99
N MET A 457 27.48 8.14 -10.07
CA MET A 457 26.58 7.08 -9.59
C MET A 457 26.19 7.24 -8.12
N ARG A 458 27.13 7.64 -7.25
CA ARG A 458 26.84 7.99 -5.85
C ARG A 458 25.75 9.07 -5.74
N ASP A 459 25.85 10.12 -6.53
CA ASP A 459 24.97 11.29 -6.42
C ASP A 459 23.58 10.95 -6.98
N LEU A 460 23.50 10.15 -8.05
CA LEU A 460 22.26 9.56 -8.54
C LEU A 460 21.56 8.75 -7.44
N LEU A 461 22.29 7.85 -6.77
CA LEU A 461 21.73 7.02 -5.70
C LEU A 461 21.27 7.85 -4.50
N THR A 462 22.09 8.82 -4.06
CA THR A 462 21.72 9.74 -2.96
C THR A 462 20.49 10.59 -3.31
N ALA A 463 20.43 11.19 -4.51
CA ALA A 463 19.30 12.01 -4.91
C ALA A 463 18.02 11.18 -5.19
N SER A 464 18.18 9.89 -5.52
CA SER A 464 17.10 8.90 -5.61
C SER A 464 16.71 8.31 -4.25
N MET A 465 17.29 8.76 -3.13
CA MET A 465 17.05 8.21 -1.78
C MET A 465 17.36 6.71 -1.66
N ILE A 466 18.38 6.20 -2.38
CA ILE A 466 18.79 4.79 -2.31
C ILE A 466 19.98 4.65 -1.35
N PRO A 467 19.83 3.96 -0.20
CA PRO A 467 20.93 3.73 0.72
C PRO A 467 21.94 2.73 0.14
N ILE A 468 23.22 3.10 0.13
CA ILE A 468 24.31 2.28 -0.39
C ILE A 468 24.63 1.14 0.58
N ASP A 469 24.43 -0.11 0.16
CA ASP A 469 24.89 -1.30 0.90
C ASP A 469 26.40 -1.46 0.70
N THR A 470 27.18 -0.91 1.64
CA THR A 470 28.65 -0.99 1.63
C THR A 470 29.19 -2.38 1.96
N ARG A 471 28.38 -3.28 2.53
CA ARG A 471 28.80 -4.64 2.92
C ARG A 471 28.75 -5.60 1.74
N HIS A 472 27.73 -5.48 0.89
CA HIS A 472 27.55 -6.33 -0.29
C HIS A 472 27.61 -5.52 -1.60
N LEU A 473 28.41 -4.44 -1.61
CA LEU A 473 28.50 -3.45 -2.67
C LEU A 473 28.67 -4.07 -4.07
N THR A 474 29.77 -4.80 -4.28
CA THR A 474 30.12 -5.35 -5.60
C THR A 474 29.25 -6.53 -6.02
N ASN A 475 28.88 -7.40 -5.07
CA ASN A 475 28.32 -8.72 -5.39
C ASN A 475 26.79 -8.75 -5.43
N ARG A 476 26.12 -7.78 -4.78
CA ARG A 476 24.65 -7.75 -4.65
C ARG A 476 24.08 -6.38 -4.98
N PHE A 477 24.67 -5.30 -4.46
CA PHE A 477 24.10 -3.97 -4.61
C PHE A 477 24.26 -3.43 -6.03
N VAL A 478 25.49 -3.42 -6.55
CA VAL A 478 25.78 -2.96 -7.92
C VAL A 478 24.96 -3.72 -8.97
N PRO A 479 24.93 -5.06 -9.02
CA PRO A 479 24.12 -5.78 -10.00
C PRO A 479 22.63 -5.46 -9.93
N ARG A 480 22.08 -5.17 -8.73
CA ARG A 480 20.67 -4.77 -8.58
C ARG A 480 20.39 -3.35 -9.07
N VAL A 481 21.33 -2.42 -8.95
CA VAL A 481 21.21 -1.07 -9.52
C VAL A 481 21.39 -1.10 -11.04
N GLU A 482 22.39 -1.83 -11.54
CA GLU A 482 22.59 -2.04 -12.99
C GLU A 482 21.34 -2.70 -13.62
N ALA A 483 20.77 -3.74 -12.99
CA ALA A 483 19.51 -4.36 -13.44
C ALA A 483 18.29 -3.43 -13.36
N ALA A 484 18.22 -2.54 -12.36
CA ALA A 484 17.15 -1.55 -12.26
C ALA A 484 17.22 -0.52 -13.41
N LEU A 485 18.42 -0.05 -13.75
CA LEU A 485 18.62 0.84 -14.90
C LEU A 485 18.30 0.16 -16.23
N MET A 486 18.73 -1.10 -16.41
CA MET A 486 18.39 -1.89 -17.60
C MET A 486 16.88 -2.11 -17.72
N LYS A 487 16.17 -2.41 -16.63
CA LYS A 487 14.71 -2.51 -16.63
C LYS A 487 14.03 -1.20 -17.06
N LEU A 488 14.51 -0.04 -16.63
CA LEU A 488 13.97 1.26 -17.07
C LEU A 488 14.23 1.54 -18.55
N LEU A 489 15.37 1.07 -19.09
CA LEU A 489 15.73 1.18 -20.50
C LEU A 489 14.89 0.23 -21.37
N GLU A 490 14.77 -1.04 -20.98
CA GLU A 490 13.92 -2.05 -21.64
C GLU A 490 12.44 -1.65 -21.64
N GLN A 491 11.96 -1.06 -20.55
CA GLN A 491 10.63 -0.50 -20.48
C GLN A 491 10.49 0.83 -21.24
N GLY A 492 11.56 1.44 -21.76
CA GLY A 492 11.51 2.71 -22.50
C GLY A 492 11.11 3.92 -21.64
N VAL A 493 11.28 3.83 -20.32
CA VAL A 493 11.18 4.96 -19.37
C VAL A 493 12.44 5.82 -19.43
N VAL A 494 13.58 5.19 -19.67
CA VAL A 494 14.87 5.82 -19.97
C VAL A 494 15.18 5.59 -21.46
N GLY A 495 15.71 6.58 -22.14
CA GLY A 495 16.07 6.50 -23.57
C GLY A 495 17.46 5.95 -23.83
N GLU A 496 18.42 6.22 -22.94
CA GLU A 496 19.79 5.71 -23.02
C GLU A 496 20.41 5.58 -21.62
N VAL A 497 21.19 4.53 -21.38
CA VAL A 497 22.06 4.37 -20.19
C VAL A 497 23.47 4.02 -20.67
N SER A 498 24.44 4.88 -20.37
CA SER A 498 25.85 4.66 -20.76
C SER A 498 26.80 4.97 -19.59
N LEU A 499 27.65 4.00 -19.23
CA LEU A 499 28.80 4.22 -18.34
C LEU A 499 29.90 4.95 -19.13
N LEU A 500 30.36 6.10 -18.64
CA LEU A 500 31.41 6.90 -19.30
C LEU A 500 32.80 6.65 -18.71
N THR A 501 32.89 6.41 -17.40
CA THR A 501 34.16 6.09 -16.75
C THR A 501 34.42 4.57 -16.79
N PRO A 502 35.53 4.08 -17.38
CA PRO A 502 35.82 2.64 -17.40
C PRO A 502 36.10 2.11 -15.99
N ILE A 503 35.47 0.98 -15.63
CA ILE A 503 35.63 0.34 -14.32
C ILE A 503 36.29 -1.02 -14.51
N ASP A 504 37.46 -1.20 -13.88
CA ASP A 504 38.13 -2.48 -13.83
C ASP A 504 37.52 -3.37 -12.73
N LYS A 505 36.53 -4.20 -13.11
CA LYS A 505 35.85 -5.14 -12.21
C LYS A 505 36.77 -6.29 -11.73
N GLN A 506 38.04 -6.38 -12.16
CA GLN A 506 39.02 -7.34 -11.64
C GLN A 506 39.77 -6.83 -10.39
N LYS A 507 39.78 -5.51 -10.14
CA LYS A 507 40.44 -4.92 -8.96
C LYS A 507 39.70 -5.23 -7.67
N ALA A 508 40.46 -5.46 -6.59
CA ALA A 508 39.91 -5.48 -5.25
C ALA A 508 39.19 -4.14 -4.94
N HIS A 509 37.99 -4.22 -4.38
CA HIS A 509 37.16 -3.06 -4.00
C HIS A 509 36.72 -2.12 -5.15
N TRP A 510 36.66 -2.59 -6.40
CA TRP A 510 36.18 -1.83 -7.57
C TRP A 510 34.81 -1.14 -7.39
N GLY A 511 33.99 -1.57 -6.43
CA GLY A 511 32.73 -0.90 -6.08
C GLY A 511 32.89 0.56 -5.63
N ARG A 512 34.07 0.98 -5.13
CA ARG A 512 34.35 2.40 -4.86
C ARG A 512 34.47 3.20 -6.16
N ASP A 513 35.18 2.65 -7.15
CA ASP A 513 35.36 3.24 -8.47
C ASP A 513 34.01 3.30 -9.20
N TRP A 514 33.18 2.26 -9.06
CA TRP A 514 31.80 2.27 -9.57
C TRP A 514 30.93 3.37 -8.94
N LEU A 515 31.02 3.60 -7.62
CA LEU A 515 30.31 4.72 -6.98
C LEU A 515 30.81 6.10 -7.45
N ALA A 516 32.09 6.21 -7.84
CA ALA A 516 32.69 7.44 -8.37
C ALA A 516 32.54 7.60 -9.89
N SER A 517 32.05 6.57 -10.59
CA SER A 517 31.91 6.59 -12.05
C SER A 517 30.81 7.52 -12.55
N GLU A 518 31.06 8.15 -13.70
CA GLU A 518 30.12 8.99 -14.41
C GLU A 518 29.24 8.18 -15.36
N TRP A 519 27.95 8.45 -15.34
CA TRP A 519 26.93 7.82 -16.17
C TRP A 519 26.14 8.88 -16.94
N ARG A 520 25.88 8.62 -18.22
CA ARG A 520 24.92 9.36 -19.03
C ARG A 520 23.59 8.61 -19.03
N ILE A 521 22.52 9.26 -18.56
CA ILE A 521 21.19 8.67 -18.46
C ILE A 521 20.18 9.62 -19.11
N LEU A 522 19.80 9.33 -20.35
CA LEU A 522 19.01 10.24 -21.19
C LEU A 522 17.50 9.96 -21.09
N PRO A 523 16.65 11.00 -21.15
CA PRO A 523 15.22 10.82 -21.32
C PRO A 523 14.89 10.21 -22.70
N PRO A 524 13.74 9.53 -22.86
CA PRO A 524 13.24 9.14 -24.17
C PRO A 524 13.12 10.34 -25.11
N SER A 525 13.43 10.16 -26.39
CA SER A 525 13.39 11.23 -27.39
C SER A 525 12.01 11.90 -27.51
N SER A 526 10.93 11.12 -27.35
CA SER A 526 9.55 11.62 -27.35
C SER A 526 9.26 12.59 -26.20
N LEU A 527 9.86 12.37 -25.02
CA LEU A 527 9.75 13.27 -23.87
C LEU A 527 10.53 14.58 -24.10
N ILE A 528 11.72 14.49 -24.71
CA ILE A 528 12.51 15.67 -25.10
C ILE A 528 11.70 16.57 -26.04
N SER A 529 11.12 16.00 -27.11
CA SER A 529 10.31 16.77 -28.07
C SER A 529 9.16 17.50 -27.38
N ARG A 530 8.37 16.80 -26.53
CA ARG A 530 7.26 17.43 -25.80
C ARG A 530 7.71 18.54 -24.85
N TYR A 531 8.87 18.40 -24.20
CA TYR A 531 9.43 19.48 -23.40
C TYR A 531 9.87 20.68 -24.25
N LEU A 532 10.52 20.47 -25.40
CA LEU A 532 10.89 21.55 -26.31
C LEU A 532 9.64 22.27 -26.86
N ASP A 533 8.61 21.54 -27.26
CA ASP A 533 7.33 22.08 -27.72
C ASP A 533 6.64 22.91 -26.62
N SER A 534 6.64 22.41 -25.37
CA SER A 534 6.10 23.16 -24.23
C SER A 534 6.83 24.50 -24.03
N ILE A 535 8.17 24.49 -24.08
CA ILE A 535 9.01 25.68 -23.90
C ILE A 535 8.81 26.68 -25.06
N GLN A 536 8.61 26.21 -26.29
CA GLN A 536 8.27 27.09 -27.42
C GLN A 536 6.89 27.72 -27.27
N SER A 537 5.90 26.99 -26.73
CA SER A 537 4.57 27.53 -26.48
C SER A 537 4.56 28.57 -25.35
N GLU A 538 5.40 28.40 -24.32
CA GLU A 538 5.60 29.36 -23.22
C GLU A 538 6.22 30.71 -23.67
N LEU A 539 6.82 30.80 -24.86
CA LEU A 539 7.43 32.05 -25.37
C LEU A 539 6.38 33.03 -25.94
N PRO A 540 6.41 34.33 -25.55
CA PRO A 540 5.51 35.34 -26.10
C PRO A 540 5.76 35.57 -27.60
N GLU A 541 4.69 35.88 -28.33
CA GLU A 541 4.62 35.82 -29.80
C GLU A 541 5.72 36.59 -30.54
N GLY A 542 6.19 37.71 -29.98
CA GLY A 542 7.29 38.51 -30.55
C GLY A 542 8.64 37.79 -30.67
N ARG A 543 8.85 36.66 -29.96
CA ARG A 543 10.06 35.82 -30.12
C ARG A 543 9.87 34.61 -31.04
N ARG A 544 8.63 34.15 -31.26
CA ARG A 544 8.35 32.95 -32.08
C ARG A 544 8.79 33.08 -33.54
N ARG A 545 8.94 34.31 -34.05
CA ARG A 545 9.38 34.60 -35.43
C ARG A 545 10.91 34.65 -35.65
N ARG A 546 11.74 34.36 -34.63
CA ARG A 546 13.22 34.44 -34.74
C ARG A 546 13.96 33.10 -34.69
N THR A 547 13.26 31.98 -34.49
CA THR A 547 13.86 30.64 -34.39
C THR A 547 13.47 29.72 -35.56
N SER A 548 12.93 30.30 -36.63
CA SER A 548 12.57 29.61 -37.88
C SER A 548 13.39 30.18 -39.06
N TYR A 549 14.72 30.11 -38.91
CA TYR A 549 15.75 30.28 -39.93
C TYR A 549 16.95 29.40 -39.61
#